data_AF-A0A257WYB7-F1
#
_entry.id   AF-A0A257WYB7-F1
#
_cell.length_a   1.000
_cell.length_b   1.000
_cell.length_c   1.000
_cell.angle_alpha   90.00
_cell.angle_beta   90.00
_cell.angle_gamma   90.00
#
_symmetry.space_group_name_H-M   'P 1'
#
loop_
_entity.id
_entity.type
_entity.pdbx_description
1 polymer ?
#
loop_
_entity_poly.entity_id
_entity_poly.type
_entity_poly.pdbx_seq_one_letter_code
_entity_poly.pdbx_strand_id
1 'polypeptide(L)'
;MARFRKPWLLVVSQGWRWRHPDLWHGRVFDPHNAQQVMSYAVLRLRRETRDVFLLNHIEALDYALIARHLGLSVADVQARLADALCEISRTIDLIERIRPTPINLSHAEHPDV
;
A
#
# COMPACT_ATOMS: atom_id res chain seq x y z
N MET A 1 -4.33 -0.13 -22.46
CA MET A 1 -3.79 -1.48 -22.15
C MET A 1 -4.23 -1.90 -20.74
N ALA A 2 -5.15 -2.86 -20.63
CA ALA A 2 -5.57 -3.38 -19.33
C ALA A 2 -4.47 -4.30 -18.77
N ARG A 3 -3.68 -3.80 -17.82
CA ARG A 3 -2.75 -4.65 -17.03
C ARG A 3 -3.61 -5.68 -16.30
N PHE A 4 -3.56 -6.92 -16.75
CA PHE A 4 -4.23 -8.05 -16.10
C PHE A 4 -3.89 -8.03 -14.60
N ARG A 5 -4.93 -7.87 -13.78
CA ARG A 5 -4.86 -7.96 -12.32
C ARG A 5 -4.63 -9.43 -11.97
N LYS A 6 -3.39 -9.90 -12.02
CA LYS A 6 -3.08 -11.24 -11.52
C LYS A 6 -3.34 -11.25 -10.01
N PRO A 7 -4.17 -12.17 -9.50
CA PRO A 7 -4.26 -12.38 -8.06
C PRO A 7 -2.87 -12.74 -7.54
N TRP A 8 -2.47 -12.17 -6.40
CA TRP A 8 -1.12 -12.32 -5.85
C TRP A 8 -0.75 -13.79 -5.61
N LEU A 9 -1.74 -14.66 -5.38
CA LEU A 9 -1.60 -16.11 -5.27
C LEU A 9 -0.93 -16.77 -6.48
N LEU A 10 -1.02 -16.17 -7.66
CA LEU A 10 -0.42 -16.69 -8.91
C LEU A 10 0.98 -16.12 -9.17
N VAL A 11 1.55 -15.38 -8.23
CA VAL A 11 2.87 -14.75 -8.37
C VAL A 11 3.81 -15.30 -7.31
N VAL A 12 4.80 -16.10 -7.72
CA VAL A 12 5.75 -16.78 -6.81
C VAL A 12 6.46 -15.78 -5.89
N SER A 13 6.84 -14.60 -6.40
CA SER A 13 7.48 -13.54 -5.60
C SER A 13 6.56 -12.91 -4.53
N GLN A 14 5.27 -13.23 -4.53
CA GLN A 14 4.29 -12.80 -3.50
C GLN A 14 3.98 -13.91 -2.50
N GLY A 15 4.59 -15.10 -2.61
CA GLY A 15 4.32 -16.24 -1.74
C GLY A 15 4.51 -15.94 -0.24
N TRP A 16 5.39 -15.00 0.10
CA TRP A 16 5.59 -14.53 1.48
C TRP A 16 4.33 -13.93 2.12
N ARG A 17 3.38 -13.38 1.32
CA ARG A 17 2.10 -12.83 1.81
C ARG A 17 1.17 -13.90 2.37
N TRP A 18 1.39 -15.18 2.04
CA TRP A 18 0.55 -16.27 2.53
C TRP A 18 0.44 -16.31 4.06
N ARG A 19 1.51 -15.95 4.78
CA ARG A 19 1.53 -15.93 6.25
C ARG A 19 0.95 -14.66 6.88
N HIS A 20 0.52 -13.69 6.07
CA HIS A 20 0.07 -12.38 6.51
C HIS A 20 -1.29 -12.05 5.88
N PRO A 21 -2.41 -12.47 6.50
CA PRO A 21 -3.77 -12.19 6.00
C PRO A 21 -4.05 -10.70 5.79
N ASP A 22 -3.44 -9.86 6.62
CA ASP A 22 -3.44 -8.40 6.46
C ASP A 22 -2.83 -7.94 5.16
N LEU A 23 -2.10 -8.78 4.43
CA LEU A 23 -1.60 -8.47 3.10
C LEU A 23 -2.34 -9.24 2.01
N TRP A 24 -3.49 -9.86 2.20
CA TRP A 24 -4.12 -10.60 1.08
C TRP A 24 -4.92 -9.72 0.11
N HIS A 25 -5.28 -8.52 0.54
CA HIS A 25 -6.06 -7.60 -0.28
C HIS A 25 -5.17 -6.76 -1.18
N GLY A 26 -5.72 -6.19 -2.25
CA GLY A 26 -5.01 -5.25 -3.10
C GLY A 26 -4.13 -5.91 -4.18
N ARG A 27 -3.32 -5.09 -4.84
CA ARG A 27 -2.52 -5.51 -6.00
C ARG A 27 -1.21 -6.17 -5.58
N VAL A 28 -0.57 -6.83 -6.53
CA VAL A 28 0.84 -7.26 -6.44
C VAL A 28 1.72 -6.03 -6.34
N PHE A 29 2.73 -6.07 -5.48
CA PHE A 29 3.73 -5.00 -5.33
C PHE A 29 5.08 -5.61 -4.97
N ASP A 30 6.17 -4.96 -5.39
CA ASP A 30 7.52 -5.31 -4.96
C ASP A 30 7.80 -4.72 -3.55
N PRO A 31 8.06 -5.56 -2.52
CA PRO A 31 8.32 -5.09 -1.16
C PRO A 31 9.65 -4.34 -0.99
N HIS A 32 10.54 -4.38 -1.99
CA HIS A 32 11.78 -3.60 -2.05
C HIS A 32 11.61 -2.27 -2.79
N ASN A 33 10.49 -2.07 -3.49
CA ASN A 33 10.19 -0.83 -4.18
C ASN A 33 9.29 0.05 -3.31
N ALA A 34 9.87 1.08 -2.68
CA ALA A 34 9.17 1.99 -1.79
C ALA A 34 7.93 2.64 -2.42
N GLN A 35 7.99 2.99 -3.71
CA GLN A 35 6.85 3.57 -4.42
C GLN A 35 5.70 2.57 -4.56
N GLN A 36 5.99 1.30 -4.85
CA GLN A 36 4.96 0.26 -4.93
C GLN A 36 4.37 -0.09 -3.57
N VAL A 37 5.19 -0.10 -2.51
CA VAL A 37 4.74 -0.28 -1.12
C VAL A 37 3.80 0.86 -0.72
N MET A 38 4.18 2.11 -0.99
CA MET A 38 3.33 3.27 -0.71
C MET A 38 2.02 3.22 -1.51
N SER A 39 2.08 2.94 -2.81
CA SER A 39 0.89 2.79 -3.64
C SER A 39 -0.03 1.69 -3.13
N TYR A 40 0.52 0.57 -2.69
CA TYR A 40 -0.23 -0.51 -2.07
C TYR A 40 -0.92 -0.07 -0.77
N ALA A 41 -0.20 0.60 0.13
CA ALA A 41 -0.73 1.09 1.40
C ALA A 41 -1.89 2.08 1.20
N VAL A 42 -1.73 3.06 0.30
CA VAL A 42 -2.78 4.04 -0.03
C VAL A 42 -4.00 3.36 -0.66
N LEU A 43 -3.81 2.40 -1.56
CA LEU A 43 -4.93 1.70 -2.21
C LEU A 43 -5.71 0.78 -1.27
N ARG A 44 -5.09 0.36 -0.16
CA ARG A 44 -5.70 -0.48 0.87
C ARG A 44 -6.60 0.33 1.82
N LEU A 45 -6.38 1.63 1.94
CA LEU A 45 -7.20 2.49 2.79
C LEU A 45 -8.70 2.32 2.52
N ARG A 46 -9.49 2.43 3.59
CA ARG A 46 -10.95 2.52 3.49
C ARG A 46 -11.31 3.67 2.55
N ARG A 47 -12.38 3.52 1.78
CA ARG A 47 -12.76 4.52 0.76
C ARG A 47 -12.81 5.94 1.34
N GLU A 48 -13.45 6.10 2.49
CA GLU A 48 -13.64 7.39 3.15
C GLU A 48 -12.33 8.04 3.63
N THR A 49 -11.40 7.27 4.15
CA THR A 49 -10.08 7.77 4.60
C THR A 49 -9.15 8.01 3.40
N ARG A 50 -9.25 7.16 2.38
CA ARG A 50 -8.51 7.30 1.12
C ARG A 50 -8.88 8.58 0.38
N ASP A 51 -10.16 8.88 0.26
CA ASP A 51 -10.62 10.05 -0.49
C ASP A 51 -10.12 11.34 0.19
N VAL A 52 -10.20 11.43 1.53
CA VAL A 52 -9.62 12.55 2.30
C VAL A 52 -8.10 12.64 2.12
N PHE A 53 -7.39 11.51 2.22
CA PHE A 53 -5.94 11.48 2.05
C PHE A 53 -5.51 11.96 0.66
N LEU A 54 -6.16 11.49 -0.41
CA LEU A 54 -5.83 11.87 -1.78
C LEU A 54 -6.11 13.36 -2.04
N LEU A 55 -7.27 13.86 -1.61
CA LEU A 55 -7.61 15.28 -1.77
C LEU A 55 -6.62 16.18 -1.04
N ASN A 56 -6.14 15.77 0.15
CA ASN A 56 -5.18 16.57 0.90
C ASN A 56 -3.74 16.45 0.37
N HIS A 57 -3.24 15.23 0.16
CA HIS A 57 -1.82 14.99 -0.13
C HIS A 57 -1.48 14.99 -1.63
N ILE A 58 -2.46 14.81 -2.51
CA ILE A 58 -2.25 14.81 -3.98
C ILE A 58 -2.83 16.07 -4.61
N GLU A 59 -4.06 16.44 -4.25
CA GLU A 59 -4.71 17.64 -4.80
C GLU A 59 -4.40 18.91 -3.98
N ALA A 60 -3.66 18.78 -2.88
CA ALA A 60 -3.24 19.90 -2.01
C ALA A 60 -4.41 20.75 -1.49
N LEU A 61 -5.60 20.17 -1.33
CA LEU A 61 -6.75 20.87 -0.78
C LEU A 61 -6.60 21.04 0.74
N ASP A 62 -7.00 22.20 1.23
CA ASP A 62 -7.11 22.46 2.66
C ASP A 62 -8.30 21.70 3.28
N TYR A 63 -8.30 21.57 4.61
CA TYR A 63 -9.32 20.80 5.31
C TYR A 63 -10.74 21.37 5.15
N ALA A 64 -10.90 22.68 4.96
CA ALA A 64 -12.21 23.30 4.78
C ALA A 64 -12.79 23.02 3.38
N LEU A 65 -11.95 23.05 2.36
CA LEU A 65 -12.31 22.69 0.98
C LEU A 65 -12.65 21.20 0.88
N ILE A 66 -11.89 20.32 1.53
CA ILE A 66 -12.21 18.89 1.60
C ILE A 66 -13.53 18.67 2.31
N ALA A 67 -13.73 19.32 3.47
CA ALA A 67 -14.97 19.23 4.24
C ALA A 67 -16.18 19.63 3.38
N ARG A 68 -16.08 20.75 2.64
CA ARG A 68 -17.12 21.20 1.71
C ARG A 68 -17.31 20.22 0.55
N HIS A 69 -16.23 19.71 -0.03
CA HIS A 69 -16.28 18.80 -1.17
C HIS A 69 -16.94 17.46 -0.83
N LEU A 70 -16.70 16.95 0.38
CA LEU A 70 -17.21 15.66 0.84
C LEU A 70 -18.49 15.75 1.69
N GLY A 71 -18.96 16.96 2.00
CA GLY A 71 -20.11 17.17 2.88
C GLY A 71 -19.86 16.74 4.33
N LEU A 72 -18.65 16.98 4.83
CA LEU A 72 -18.19 16.60 6.17
C LEU A 72 -17.93 17.83 7.05
N SER A 73 -17.78 17.63 8.36
CA SER A 73 -17.17 18.65 9.22
C SER A 73 -15.64 18.64 9.09
N VAL A 74 -14.99 19.76 9.42
CA VAL A 74 -13.51 19.83 9.46
C VAL A 74 -12.94 18.83 10.47
N ALA A 75 -13.62 18.61 11.59
CA ALA A 75 -13.22 17.62 12.59
C ALA A 75 -13.26 16.18 12.01
N ASP A 76 -14.27 15.85 11.23
CA ASP A 76 -14.36 14.54 10.55
C ASP A 76 -13.24 14.38 9.52
N VAL A 77 -12.90 15.44 8.78
CA VAL A 77 -11.78 15.42 7.84
C VAL A 77 -10.47 15.15 8.57
N GLN A 78 -10.22 15.85 9.68
CA GLN A 78 -9.02 15.65 10.50
C GLN A 78 -8.95 14.23 11.06
N ALA A 79 -10.05 13.70 11.59
CA ALA A 79 -10.12 12.34 12.12
C ALA A 79 -9.83 11.30 11.03
N ARG A 80 -10.49 11.42 9.86
CA ARG A 80 -10.28 10.52 8.72
C ARG A 80 -8.86 10.60 8.15
N LEU A 81 -8.25 11.78 8.16
CA LEU A 81 -6.86 11.94 7.74
C LEU A 81 -5.89 11.30 8.73
N ALA A 82 -6.12 11.47 10.04
CA ALA A 82 -5.33 10.81 11.07
C ALA A 82 -5.43 9.28 10.96
N ASP A 83 -6.64 8.75 10.77
CA ASP A 83 -6.88 7.33 10.53
C ASP A 83 -6.16 6.83 9.28
N ALA A 84 -6.21 7.60 8.17
CA ALA A 84 -5.49 7.27 6.95
C ALA A 84 -3.98 7.14 7.18
N LEU A 85 -3.37 8.11 7.88
CA LEU A 85 -1.94 8.10 8.18
C LEU A 85 -1.57 6.92 9.09
N CYS A 86 -2.39 6.63 10.10
CA CYS A 86 -2.19 5.47 10.97
C CYS A 86 -2.29 4.14 10.20
N GLU A 87 -3.29 3.98 9.32
CA GLU A 87 -3.44 2.78 8.48
C GLU A 87 -2.28 2.61 7.51
N ILE A 88 -1.80 3.70 6.88
CA ILE A 88 -0.62 3.67 6.01
C ILE A 88 0.62 3.25 6.80
N SER A 89 0.89 3.91 7.93
CA SER A 89 2.05 3.60 8.78
C SER A 89 2.04 2.15 9.23
N ARG A 90 0.91 1.64 9.76
CA ARG A 90 0.79 0.23 10.16
C ARG A 90 1.07 -0.74 9.00
N THR A 91 0.59 -0.40 7.79
CA THR A 91 0.79 -1.25 6.61
C THR A 91 2.26 -1.26 6.19
N ILE A 92 2.91 -0.10 6.17
CA ILE A 92 4.32 0.03 5.82
C ILE A 92 5.18 -0.71 6.86
N ASP A 93 4.97 -0.44 8.15
CA ASP A 93 5.72 -1.08 9.23
C ASP A 93 5.59 -2.61 9.19
N LEU A 94 4.38 -3.12 8.90
CA LEU A 94 4.16 -4.55 8.71
C LEU A 94 5.00 -5.08 7.55
N ILE A 95 4.94 -4.43 6.38
CA ILE A 95 5.70 -4.83 5.18
C ILE A 95 7.20 -4.77 5.45
N GLU A 96 7.69 -3.77 6.16
CA GLU A 96 9.10 -3.65 6.53
C GLU A 96 9.57 -4.79 7.44
N ARG A 97 8.77 -5.14 8.45
CA ARG A 97 9.08 -6.22 9.40
C ARG A 97 9.13 -7.59 8.75
N ILE A 98 8.30 -7.82 7.73
CA ILE A 98 8.14 -9.14 7.09
C ILE A 98 8.74 -9.17 5.68
N ARG A 99 9.44 -8.10 5.28
CA ARG A 99 10.05 -7.95 3.97
C ARG A 99 10.93 -9.18 3.70
N PRO A 100 10.68 -9.92 2.61
CA PRO A 100 11.50 -11.07 2.29
C PRO A 100 12.94 -10.62 2.03
N THR A 101 13.92 -11.39 2.48
CA THR A 101 15.32 -11.17 2.10
C THR A 101 15.42 -11.37 0.58
N PRO A 102 16.09 -10.47 -0.17
CA PRO A 102 16.29 -10.68 -1.58
C PRO A 102 17.04 -12.01 -1.76
N ILE A 103 16.43 -12.96 -2.46
CA ILE A 103 17.09 -14.21 -2.82
C ILE A 103 18.15 -13.81 -3.85
N ASN A 104 19.41 -13.73 -3.42
CA ASN A 104 20.55 -13.64 -4.32
C ASN A 104 20.60 -14.93 -5.15
N LEU A 105 19.94 -14.92 -6.31
CA LEU A 105 20.00 -16.00 -7.30
C LEU A 105 21.38 -16.08 -8.00
N SER A 106 22.34 -15.23 -7.63
CA SER A 106 23.71 -15.22 -8.14
C SER A 106 24.56 -16.42 -7.69
N HIS A 107 24.04 -17.34 -6.87
CA HIS A 107 24.74 -18.57 -6.49
C HIS A 107 24.27 -19.83 -7.23
N ALA A 108 23.41 -19.71 -8.25
CA ALA A 108 22.86 -20.87 -8.97
C ALA A 108 23.51 -21.17 -10.33
N GLU A 109 24.51 -20.41 -10.79
CA GLU A 109 25.22 -20.69 -12.04
C GLU A 109 26.74 -20.62 -11.85
N HIS A 110 27.31 -21.67 -11.26
CA HIS A 110 28.61 -22.20 -11.66
C HIS A 110 28.65 -23.69 -11.27
N PRO A 111 28.17 -24.60 -12.13
CA PRO A 111 28.68 -25.96 -12.10
C PRO A 111 30.11 -25.95 -12.64
N ASP A 112 30.96 -26.72 -11.98
CA ASP A 112 32.37 -26.98 -12.28
C ASP A 112 32.75 -26.96 -13.77
N VAL A 113 33.83 -26.21 -14.10
CA VAL A 113 34.89 -26.64 -15.04
C VAL A 113 36.22 -26.09 -14.53
#